data_AF-A0A7X3X3A7-F1
#
_entry.id   AF-A0A7X3X3A7-F1
#
_cell.length_a   1.000
_cell.length_b   1.000
_cell.length_c   1.000
_cell.angle_alpha   90.00
_cell.angle_beta   90.00
_cell.angle_gamma   90.00
#
_symmetry.space_group_name_H-M   'P 1'
#
loop_
_entity.id
_entity.type
_entity.pdbx_description
1 polymer ?
#
loop_
_entity_poly.entity_id
_entity_poly.type
_entity_poly.pdbx_seq_one_letter_code
_entity_poly.pdbx_strand_id
1 'polypeptide(L)' 'MSRHRTSVFVAATLSALWASACGDGTTEPPPDPPRPTTVTVTPATAELTALDATVQLNAQVLDQNGQVMAGAAVTWSSG' A
#
# COMPACT_ATOMS: atom_id res chain seq x y z
N MET A 1 10.12 -63.55 -25.87
CA MET A 1 10.64 -62.34 -25.20
C MET A 1 10.27 -61.13 -26.04
N SER A 2 9.48 -60.22 -25.47
CA SER A 2 8.71 -59.21 -26.19
C SER A 2 9.53 -57.95 -26.47
N ARG A 3 9.63 -57.66 -27.78
CA ARG A 3 9.73 -56.38 -28.49
C ARG A 3 10.97 -55.49 -28.32
N HIS A 4 11.65 -55.38 -29.47
CA HIS A 4 12.62 -54.36 -29.84
C HIS A 4 11.93 -53.00 -29.96
N ARG A 5 12.56 -51.95 -29.41
CA ARG A 5 12.35 -50.56 -29.82
C ARG A 5 13.69 -49.84 -29.79
N THR A 6 14.25 -49.68 -30.98
CA THR A 6 15.42 -48.86 -31.27
C THR A 6 15.01 -47.39 -31.15
N SER A 7 15.63 -46.66 -30.23
CA SER A 7 15.68 -45.19 -30.26
C SER A 7 17.09 -44.77 -29.84
N VAL A 8 17.93 -44.50 -30.82
CA VAL A 8 19.13 -43.68 -30.67
C VAL A 8 18.72 -42.28 -31.06
N PHE A 9 18.93 -41.30 -30.18
CA PHE A 9 19.28 -39.90 -30.46
C PHE A 9 19.13 -39.14 -29.13
N VAL A 10 20.22 -38.58 -28.62
CA VAL A 10 20.38 -37.16 -28.28
C VAL A 10 21.82 -36.99 -27.80
N ALA A 11 22.49 -36.04 -28.45
CA ALA A 11 23.89 -35.72 -28.27
C ALA A 11 24.19 -35.19 -26.85
N ALA A 12 25.39 -35.53 -26.38
CA ALA A 12 25.99 -34.97 -25.19
C ALA A 12 26.24 -33.47 -25.36
N THR A 13 25.82 -32.65 -24.40
CA THR A 13 26.45 -31.36 -24.13
C THR A 13 26.67 -31.19 -22.62
N LEU A 14 27.93 -30.88 -22.30
CA LEU A 14 28.48 -30.65 -20.97
C LEU A 14 27.64 -29.66 -20.15
N SER A 15 27.45 -30.01 -18.88
CA SER A 15 26.94 -29.11 -17.85
C SER A 15 27.85 -27.89 -17.71
N ALA A 16 27.29 -26.71 -17.91
CA ALA A 16 27.82 -25.46 -17.35
C ALA A 16 26.71 -24.83 -16.52
N LEU A 17 26.73 -25.08 -15.21
CA LEU A 17 25.99 -24.28 -14.24
C LEU A 17 26.58 -22.87 -14.28
N TRP A 18 25.92 -21.95 -14.97
CA TRP A 18 26.10 -20.52 -14.74
C TRP A 18 24.81 -20.01 -14.09
N ALA A 19 24.81 -20.04 -12.76
CA ALA A 19 23.86 -19.30 -11.96
C ALA A 19 24.18 -17.80 -12.10
N SER A 20 23.72 -17.20 -13.19
CA SER A 20 23.72 -15.75 -13.37
C SER A 20 22.59 -15.17 -12.53
N ALA A 21 22.72 -15.26 -11.20
CA ALA A 21 22.02 -14.36 -10.29
C ALA A 21 22.68 -12.97 -10.44
N CYS A 22 22.40 -12.30 -11.56
CA CYS A 22 22.43 -10.85 -11.54
C CYS A 22 21.22 -10.47 -10.69
N GLY A 23 21.45 -10.36 -9.38
CA GLY A 23 20.55 -9.61 -8.52
C GLY A 23 20.69 -8.19 -8.98
N ASP A 24 19.76 -7.75 -9.82
CA ASP A 24 19.63 -6.35 -10.23
C ASP A 24 19.37 -5.59 -8.93
N GLY A 25 20.43 -5.07 -8.33
CA GLY A 25 20.43 -4.41 -7.02
C GLY A 25 19.77 -3.05 -7.09
N THR A 26 18.58 -2.97 -7.68
CA THR A 26 17.69 -1.83 -7.54
C THR A 26 17.28 -1.76 -6.09
N THR A 27 18.05 -1.01 -5.32
CA THR A 27 17.64 -0.57 -3.99
C THR A 27 16.41 0.30 -4.23
N GLU A 28 15.23 -0.26 -4.01
CA GLU A 28 14.00 0.51 -4.05
C GLU A 28 14.15 1.66 -3.05
N PRO A 29 13.86 2.92 -3.46
CA PRO A 29 13.89 4.03 -2.52
C PRO A 29 12.96 3.70 -1.35
N PRO A 30 13.33 4.11 -0.11
CA PRO A 30 12.49 3.86 1.04
C PRO A 30 11.09 4.45 0.81
N PRO A 31 10.03 3.82 1.34
CA PRO A 31 8.68 4.32 1.18
C PRO A 31 8.55 5.72 1.78
N ASP A 32 7.77 6.59 1.12
CA ASP A 32 7.50 7.94 1.61
C ASP A 32 6.84 7.90 2.99
N PRO A 33 7.26 8.76 3.94
CA PRO A 33 6.63 8.83 5.25
C PRO A 33 5.15 9.25 5.12
N PRO A 34 4.26 8.76 6.00
CA PRO A 34 2.86 9.18 6.04
C PRO A 34 2.75 10.69 6.25
N ARG A 35 1.93 11.34 5.43
CA ARG A 35 1.63 12.78 5.55
C ARG A 35 0.13 13.01 5.45
N PRO A 36 -0.43 13.99 6.17
CA PRO A 36 -1.86 14.27 6.10
C PRO A 36 -2.23 14.78 4.70
N THR A 37 -3.28 14.20 4.12
CA THR A 37 -3.79 14.62 2.80
C THR A 37 -5.26 14.96 2.82
N THR A 38 -6.04 14.25 3.65
CA THR A 38 -7.49 14.40 3.73
C THR A 38 -7.91 14.57 5.17
N VAL A 39 -8.86 15.48 5.41
CA VAL A 39 -9.55 15.61 6.68
C VAL A 39 -11.04 15.38 6.43
N THR A 40 -11.62 14.40 7.08
CA THR A 40 -13.06 14.13 7.04
C THR A 40 -13.68 14.61 8.35
N VAL A 41 -14.70 15.46 8.25
CA VAL A 41 -15.46 15.97 9.40
C VAL A 41 -16.87 15.38 9.38
N THR A 42 -17.34 14.95 10.54
CA THR A 42 -18.68 14.39 10.73
C THR A 42 -19.38 15.03 11.94
N PRO A 43 -20.68 15.34 11.86
CA PRO A 43 -21.52 15.29 10.66
C PRO A 43 -21.08 16.31 9.59
N ALA A 44 -21.44 16.06 8.33
CA ALA A 44 -21.10 16.94 7.20
C ALA A 44 -21.87 18.27 7.22
N THR A 45 -23.05 18.26 7.85
CA THR A 45 -23.88 19.43 8.11
C THR A 45 -24.27 19.44 9.58
N ALA A 46 -24.32 20.63 10.16
CA ALA A 46 -24.75 20.84 11.53
C ALA A 46 -25.72 22.02 11.56
N GLU A 47 -26.85 21.85 12.23
CA GLU A 47 -27.85 22.89 12.42
C GLU A 47 -28.02 23.16 13.91
N LEU A 48 -27.98 24.44 14.29
CA LEU A 48 -28.28 24.90 15.64
C LEU A 48 -29.66 25.56 15.63
N THR A 49 -30.62 24.97 16.32
CA THR A 49 -32.03 25.37 16.26
C THR A 49 -32.47 26.27 17.42
N ALA A 50 -31.59 26.52 18.39
CA ALA A 50 -31.83 27.37 19.55
C ALA A 50 -30.55 28.08 20.00
N LEU A 51 -30.71 29.14 20.80
CA LEU A 51 -29.59 29.74 21.51
C LEU A 51 -28.99 28.72 22.47
N ASP A 52 -27.65 28.77 22.61
CA ASP A 52 -26.86 27.84 23.42
C ASP A 52 -26.90 26.37 22.99
N ALA A 53 -27.45 26.07 21.81
CA ALA A 53 -27.38 24.73 21.23
C ALA A 53 -25.91 24.40 20.87
N THR A 54 -25.55 23.13 21.06
CA THR A 54 -24.21 22.61 20.73
C THR A 54 -24.30 21.41 19.80
N VAL A 55 -23.36 21.29 18.86
CA VAL A 55 -23.16 20.09 18.04
C VAL A 55 -21.74 19.59 18.21
N GLN A 56 -21.58 18.29 18.45
CA GLN A 56 -20.27 17.65 18.46
C GLN A 56 -19.82 17.38 17.03
N LEU A 57 -18.61 17.84 16.69
CA LEU A 57 -17.93 17.47 15.46
C LEU A 57 -16.81 16.47 15.77
N ASN A 58 -16.62 15.51 14.87
CA ASN A 58 -15.50 14.59 14.88
C ASN A 58 -14.69 14.74 13.60
N ALA A 59 -13.36 14.77 13.72
CA ALA A 59 -12.44 14.84 12.58
C ALA A 59 -11.59 13.56 12.50
N GLN A 60 -11.43 13.03 11.30
CA GLN A 60 -10.50 11.97 10.97
C GLN A 60 -9.51 12.46 9.92
N VAL A 61 -8.22 12.27 10.17
CA VAL A 61 -7.15 12.63 9.24
C VAL A 61 -6.66 11.37 8.55
N LEU A 62 -6.57 11.40 7.22
CA LEU A 62 -6.06 10.31 6.41
C LEU A 62 -4.73 10.70 5.75
N ASP A 63 -3.86 9.71 5.57
CA ASP A 63 -2.60 9.85 4.87
C ASP A 63 -2.77 9.76 3.33
N GLN A 64 -1.66 9.85 2.59
CA GLN A 64 -1.65 9.74 1.12
C GLN A 64 -2.14 8.39 0.58
N ASN A 65 -2.21 7.37 1.43
CA ASN A 65 -2.64 6.01 1.09
C ASN A 65 -4.08 5.73 1.58
N GLY A 66 -4.78 6.74 2.10
CA GLY A 66 -6.12 6.60 2.67
C GLY A 66 -6.16 5.93 4.05
N GLN A 67 -5.02 5.79 4.73
CA GLN A 67 -4.93 5.20 6.06
C GLN A 67 -5.16 6.26 7.14
N VAL A 68 -5.75 5.85 8.27
CA VAL A 68 -6.01 6.76 9.40
C VAL A 68 -4.70 7.16 10.08
N MET A 69 -4.48 8.46 10.21
CA MET A 69 -3.36 9.02 10.98
C MET A 69 -3.76 9.22 12.44
N ALA A 70 -3.49 8.23 13.29
CA ALA A 70 -3.74 8.33 14.72
C ALA A 70 -2.89 9.45 15.36
N GLY A 71 -3.49 10.23 16.26
CA GLY A 71 -2.80 11.31 16.97
C GLY A 71 -2.52 12.57 16.14
N ALA A 72 -3.05 12.68 14.92
CA ALA A 72 -2.97 13.91 14.15
C ALA A 72 -3.65 15.07 14.91
N ALA A 73 -2.93 16.19 15.07
CA ALA A 73 -3.47 17.37 15.72
C ALA A 73 -4.45 18.10 14.79
N VAL A 74 -5.63 18.43 15.32
CA VAL A 74 -6.68 19.18 14.60
C VAL A 74 -7.00 20.43 15.40
N THR A 75 -6.91 21.59 14.76
CA THR A 75 -7.27 22.89 15.33
C THR A 75 -8.59 23.35 14.74
N TRP A 76 -9.53 23.76 15.59
CA TRP A 76 -10.86 24.23 15.19
C TRP A 76 -10.97 25.75 15.26
N SER A 77 -11.72 26.34 14.33
CA SER A 77 -12.13 27.73 14.36
C SER A 77 -13.52 27.90 13.74
N SER A 78 -14.21 28.96 14.14
CA SER A 78 -15.48 29.42 13.57
C SER A 78 -15.41 30.92 13.30
N GLY A 79 -16.25 31.42 12.39
CA GLY A 79 -16.36 32.84 12.04
C GLY A 79 -17.67 33.47 12.48
#